data_AF-I7Z7F3-F1
#
_entry.id   AF-I7Z7F3-F1
#
_cell.length_a   1.000
_cell.length_b   1.000
_cell.length_c   1.000
_cell.angle_alpha   90.00
_cell.angle_beta   90.00
_cell.angle_gamma   90.00
#
_symmetry.space_group_name_H-M   'P 1'
#
loop_
_entity.id
_entity.type
_entity.pdbx_description
1 polymer ?
#
loop_
_entity_poly.entity_id
_entity_poly.type
_entity_poly.pdbx_seq_one_letter_code
_entity_poly.pdbx_strand_id
1 'polypeptide(L)'
;MDTEDTSKQQVVLGCDVRAAGRDYFENLSIGKAAEWLKLQSDAVRDQYATEGEGAFKLIYRFSVLEEQRPAVIGLKKKAKLTEELITYLRRTGVLEIKDEVTLAPSAKLEAFGWLYTILLALVAVIVLGIQPDHPRSLGLAMAQLVAGLSYLAIAGLCCYTFVIPNRIGRTALKHLLAQKANC
;
A
#
# COMPACT_ATOMS: atom_id res chain seq x y z
N MET A 1 6.41 -4.48 -55.96
CA MET A 1 7.08 -3.39 -55.22
C MET A 1 6.03 -2.74 -54.34
N ASP A 2 5.39 -3.52 -53.48
CA ASP A 2 5.89 -4.09 -52.20
C ASP A 2 5.43 -3.13 -51.09
N THR A 3 4.21 -3.32 -50.58
CA THR A 3 3.88 -4.04 -49.33
C THR A 3 4.39 -3.34 -48.08
N GLU A 4 3.48 -2.84 -47.25
CA GLU A 4 3.35 -3.37 -45.88
C GLU A 4 2.01 -2.96 -45.25
N ASP A 5 1.19 -3.98 -45.08
CA ASP A 5 -0.11 -3.98 -44.43
C ASP A 5 0.15 -4.30 -42.95
N THR A 6 0.10 -3.31 -42.06
CA THR A 6 0.21 -3.55 -40.61
C THR A 6 -1.09 -4.16 -40.10
N SER A 7 -1.17 -5.48 -40.26
CA SER A 7 -2.25 -6.32 -39.75
C SER A 7 -2.41 -6.15 -38.24
N LYS A 8 -3.56 -5.59 -37.86
CA LYS A 8 -4.07 -5.62 -36.49
C LYS A 8 -4.34 -7.09 -36.17
N GLN A 9 -3.55 -7.67 -35.26
CA GLN A 9 -3.83 -8.98 -34.69
C GLN A 9 -5.14 -8.91 -33.90
N GLN A 10 -6.25 -9.26 -34.54
CA GLN A 10 -7.50 -9.61 -33.88
C GLN A 10 -7.33 -11.00 -33.26
N VAL A 11 -7.19 -11.05 -31.94
CA VAL A 11 -7.33 -12.31 -31.19
C VAL A 11 -8.80 -12.68 -31.20
N VAL A 12 -9.15 -13.67 -32.02
CA VAL A 12 -10.48 -14.28 -32.08
C VAL A 12 -10.60 -15.29 -30.94
N LEU A 13 -11.42 -14.99 -29.94
CA LEU A 13 -11.89 -15.95 -28.94
C LEU A 13 -13.38 -16.19 -29.18
N GLY A 14 -13.71 -17.20 -29.99
CA GLY A 14 -14.99 -17.91 -29.94
C GLY A 14 -14.83 -19.16 -29.07
N CYS A 15 -15.81 -19.71 -28.37
CA CYS A 15 -17.21 -19.40 -28.18
C CYS A 15 -17.58 -20.02 -26.81
N ASP A 16 -18.45 -19.37 -26.04
CA ASP A 16 -19.56 -20.08 -25.41
C ASP A 16 -20.68 -19.08 -25.10
N VAL A 17 -21.60 -18.98 -26.06
CA VAL A 17 -22.84 -18.22 -25.96
C VAL A 17 -23.88 -19.17 -25.38
N ARG A 18 -24.31 -18.94 -24.13
CA ARG A 18 -25.65 -19.33 -23.67
C ARG A 18 -26.32 -18.14 -23.03
N ALA A 19 -27.49 -17.83 -23.58
CA ALA A 19 -28.28 -16.63 -23.38
C ALA A 19 -28.91 -16.54 -21.98
N ALA A 20 -28.87 -15.34 -21.39
CA ALA A 20 -29.98 -14.76 -20.66
C ALA A 20 -29.76 -13.24 -20.51
N GLY A 21 -30.69 -12.45 -21.05
CA GLY A 21 -31.09 -11.11 -20.59
C GLY A 21 -30.03 -10.02 -20.47
N ARG A 22 -30.04 -9.09 -21.43
CA ARG A 22 -29.70 -7.66 -21.27
C ARG A 22 -28.96 -7.29 -19.97
N ASP A 23 -27.65 -7.51 -19.94
CA ASP A 23 -26.80 -6.87 -18.93
C ASP A 23 -25.65 -6.15 -19.64
N TYR A 24 -25.44 -4.93 -19.19
CA TYR A 24 -24.53 -3.94 -19.73
C TYR A 24 -23.10 -4.50 -19.85
N PHE A 25 -22.69 -4.87 -21.06
CA PHE A 25 -21.28 -4.93 -21.39
C PHE A 25 -20.78 -3.49 -21.59
N GLU A 26 -20.53 -2.80 -20.47
CA GLU A 26 -19.71 -1.60 -20.52
C GLU A 26 -18.37 -1.97 -21.16
N ASN A 27 -17.78 -1.07 -21.92
CA ASN A 27 -16.59 -1.28 -22.75
C ASN A 27 -15.35 -1.59 -21.90
N LEU A 28 -14.71 -2.76 -22.08
CA LEU A 28 -13.51 -3.22 -21.34
C LEU A 28 -12.23 -2.45 -21.75
N SER A 29 -12.27 -1.12 -21.81
CA SER A 29 -11.13 -0.30 -22.24
C SER A 29 -10.21 0.05 -21.06
N ILE A 30 -9.08 -0.65 -20.94
CA ILE A 30 -7.85 -0.32 -20.15
C ILE A 30 -8.01 -0.06 -18.62
N GLY A 31 -9.18 0.34 -18.10
CA GLY A 31 -9.53 0.26 -16.68
C GLY A 31 -9.81 -1.17 -16.18
N LYS A 32 -9.92 -2.13 -17.11
CA LYS A 32 -10.55 -3.42 -16.82
C LYS A 32 -9.63 -4.61 -16.63
N ALA A 33 -8.34 -4.46 -16.90
CA ALA A 33 -7.35 -5.41 -16.41
C ALA A 33 -7.27 -5.40 -14.87
N ALA A 34 -7.34 -4.20 -14.26
CA ALA A 34 -7.34 -4.06 -12.80
C ALA A 34 -8.61 -4.58 -12.15
N GLU A 35 -9.76 -4.25 -12.71
CA GLU A 35 -11.06 -4.73 -12.24
C GLU A 35 -11.19 -6.25 -12.42
N TRP A 36 -10.75 -6.78 -13.56
CA TRP A 36 -10.71 -8.21 -13.81
C TRP A 36 -9.79 -8.92 -12.80
N LEU A 37 -8.58 -8.39 -12.56
CA LEU A 37 -7.66 -8.94 -11.56
C LEU A 37 -8.25 -8.93 -10.16
N LYS A 38 -9.05 -7.91 -9.79
CA LYS A 38 -9.74 -7.87 -8.48
C LYS A 38 -10.83 -8.92 -8.32
N LEU A 39 -11.45 -9.36 -9.42
CA LEU A 39 -12.48 -10.39 -9.43
C LEU A 39 -11.90 -11.81 -9.36
N GLN A 40 -10.60 -11.98 -9.63
CA GLN A 40 -9.94 -13.28 -9.56
C GLN A 40 -9.63 -13.70 -8.13
N SER A 41 -9.48 -15.01 -7.92
CA SER A 41 -9.03 -15.57 -6.64
C SER A 41 -7.57 -15.22 -6.36
N ASP A 42 -7.19 -15.16 -5.08
CA ASP A 42 -5.82 -14.82 -4.66
C ASP A 42 -4.75 -15.70 -5.31
N ALA A 43 -5.04 -16.99 -5.53
CA ALA A 43 -4.11 -17.92 -6.17
C ALA A 43 -3.85 -17.55 -7.64
N VAL A 44 -4.90 -17.18 -8.37
CA VAL A 44 -4.82 -16.77 -9.77
C VAL A 44 -4.10 -15.42 -9.90
N ARG A 45 -4.39 -14.48 -8.99
CA ARG A 45 -3.71 -13.18 -8.93
C ARG A 45 -2.22 -13.33 -8.65
N ASP A 46 -1.84 -14.23 -7.74
CA ASP A 46 -0.44 -14.52 -7.43
C ASP A 46 0.29 -15.15 -8.62
N GLN A 47 -0.38 -16.02 -9.38
CA GLN A 47 0.20 -16.60 -10.58
C GLN A 47 0.50 -15.51 -11.63
N TYR A 48 -0.48 -14.68 -11.96
CA TYR A 48 -0.29 -13.56 -12.90
C TYR A 48 0.78 -12.57 -12.42
N ALA A 49 0.84 -12.29 -11.11
CA ALA A 49 1.86 -11.43 -10.52
C ALA A 49 3.27 -12.04 -10.60
N THR A 50 3.39 -13.36 -10.61
CA THR A 50 4.70 -14.02 -10.77
C THR A 50 5.16 -13.94 -12.23
N GLU A 51 4.27 -14.28 -13.15
CA GLU A 51 4.57 -14.44 -14.58
C GLU A 51 4.71 -13.10 -15.32
N GLY A 52 3.98 -12.05 -14.91
CA GLY A 52 3.92 -10.79 -15.65
C GLY A 52 4.26 -9.54 -14.83
N GLU A 53 5.19 -8.70 -15.33
CA GLU A 53 5.54 -7.43 -14.68
C GLU A 53 4.33 -6.48 -14.60
N GLY A 54 3.55 -6.40 -15.69
CA GLY A 54 2.39 -5.54 -15.76
C GLY A 54 1.34 -5.90 -14.71
N ALA A 55 1.06 -7.20 -14.52
CA ALA A 55 0.15 -7.68 -13.50
C ALA A 55 0.70 -7.44 -12.09
N PHE A 56 1.99 -7.70 -11.86
CA PHE A 56 2.65 -7.42 -10.58
C PHE A 56 2.54 -5.94 -10.20
N LYS A 57 2.91 -5.05 -11.12
CA LYS A 57 2.85 -3.59 -10.91
C LYS A 57 1.43 -3.11 -10.69
N LEU A 58 0.45 -3.75 -11.32
CA LEU A 58 -0.95 -3.37 -11.16
C LEU A 58 -1.53 -3.82 -9.81
N ILE A 59 -1.10 -4.97 -9.28
CA ILE A 59 -1.51 -5.46 -7.95
C ILE A 59 -0.78 -4.70 -6.83
N TYR A 60 0.55 -4.65 -6.89
CA TYR A 60 1.39 -4.16 -5.79
C TYR A 60 1.80 -2.68 -5.94
N ARG A 61 1.49 -2.03 -7.07
CA ARG A 61 1.81 -0.61 -7.35
C ARG A 61 3.30 -0.26 -7.36
N PHE A 62 4.18 -1.26 -7.45
CA PHE A 62 5.62 -1.10 -7.66
C PHE A 62 6.16 -2.20 -8.58
N SER A 63 7.34 -1.98 -9.17
CA SER A 63 8.02 -2.96 -10.03
C SER A 63 9.18 -3.61 -9.29
N VAL A 64 9.45 -4.88 -9.62
CA VAL A 64 10.60 -5.66 -9.15
C VAL A 64 11.07 -6.57 -10.27
N LEU A 65 12.32 -7.03 -10.16
CA LEU A 65 12.90 -8.03 -11.05
C LEU A 65 12.10 -9.33 -11.00
N GLU A 66 12.05 -10.06 -12.11
CA GLU A 66 11.28 -11.30 -12.25
C GLU A 66 11.62 -12.33 -11.17
N GLU A 67 12.91 -12.48 -10.85
CA GLU A 67 13.45 -13.38 -9.83
C GLU A 67 12.93 -13.05 -8.40
N GLN A 68 12.56 -11.79 -8.15
CA GLN A 68 12.15 -11.30 -6.84
C GLN A 68 10.64 -11.35 -6.62
N ARG A 69 9.84 -11.41 -7.69
CA ARG A 69 8.36 -11.54 -7.62
C ARG A 69 7.90 -12.75 -6.80
N PRO A 70 8.41 -13.98 -7.02
CA PRO A 70 8.00 -15.14 -6.23
C PRO A 70 8.39 -14.98 -4.76
N ALA A 71 9.49 -14.28 -4.45
CA ALA A 71 9.88 -14.01 -3.07
C ALA A 71 8.92 -13.03 -2.37
N VAL A 72 8.45 -11.97 -3.05
CA VAL A 72 7.43 -11.06 -2.52
C VAL A 72 6.11 -11.80 -2.25
N ILE A 73 5.66 -12.63 -3.19
CA ILE A 73 4.42 -13.42 -3.05
C ILE A 73 4.57 -14.49 -1.96
N GLY A 74 5.72 -15.13 -1.87
CA GLY A 74 6.04 -16.06 -0.79
C GLY A 74 5.99 -15.38 0.58
N LEU A 75 6.52 -14.16 0.68
CA LEU A 75 6.45 -13.34 1.89
C LEU A 75 5.00 -12.98 2.24
N LYS A 76 4.16 -12.61 1.26
CA LYS A 76 2.71 -12.42 1.43
C LYS A 76 2.06 -13.60 2.13
N LYS A 77 2.26 -14.80 1.58
CA LYS A 77 1.62 -16.03 2.05
C LYS A 77 2.13 -16.43 3.44
N LYS A 78 3.44 -16.45 3.64
CA LYS A 78 4.05 -16.88 4.91
C LYS A 78 3.70 -15.95 6.06
N ALA A 79 3.74 -14.63 5.83
CA ALA A 79 3.43 -13.61 6.83
C ALA A 79 1.93 -13.27 6.93
N LYS A 80 1.05 -13.90 6.13
CA LYS A 80 -0.40 -13.61 6.05
C LYS A 80 -0.71 -12.12 5.84
N LEU A 81 0.06 -11.47 4.97
CA LEU A 81 -0.12 -10.04 4.66
C LEU A 81 -1.09 -9.86 3.50
N THR A 82 -1.83 -8.75 3.48
CA THR A 82 -2.61 -8.34 2.32
C THR A 82 -1.73 -7.60 1.30
N GLU A 83 -2.19 -7.50 0.06
CA GLU A 83 -1.47 -6.79 -1.02
C GLU A 83 -1.29 -5.30 -0.70
N GLU A 84 -2.30 -4.69 -0.08
CA GLU A 84 -2.25 -3.30 0.40
C GLU A 84 -1.19 -3.14 1.48
N LEU A 85 -1.07 -4.10 2.42
CA LEU A 85 -0.04 -4.08 3.45
C LEU A 85 1.36 -4.23 2.86
N ILE A 86 1.56 -5.08 1.85
CA ILE A 86 2.85 -5.20 1.16
C ILE A 86 3.22 -3.88 0.47
N THR A 87 2.26 -3.31 -0.26
CA THR A 87 2.44 -2.01 -0.92
C THR A 87 2.80 -0.92 0.09
N TYR A 88 2.10 -0.91 1.22
CA TYR A 88 2.32 0.04 2.30
C TYR A 88 3.68 -0.14 2.99
N LEU A 89 4.09 -1.38 3.27
CA LEU A 89 5.42 -1.70 3.82
C LEU A 89 6.54 -1.34 2.85
N ARG A 90 6.33 -1.49 1.54
CA ARG A 90 7.26 -1.03 0.52
C ARG A 90 7.39 0.48 0.50
N ARG A 91 6.25 1.20 0.50
CA ARG A 91 6.22 2.67 0.48
C ARG A 91 6.88 3.29 1.72
N THR A 92 6.77 2.63 2.86
CA THR A 92 7.36 3.08 4.14
C THR A 92 8.79 2.59 4.35
N GLY A 93 9.35 1.83 3.39
CA GLY A 93 10.73 1.35 3.43
C GLY A 93 10.98 0.15 4.36
N VAL A 94 9.92 -0.40 4.98
CA VAL A 94 10.03 -1.58 5.86
C VAL A 94 10.23 -2.87 5.06
N LEU A 95 9.69 -2.93 3.83
CA LEU A 95 9.96 -4.00 2.88
C LEU A 95 11.16 -3.63 1.99
N GLU A 96 12.31 -4.21 2.31
CA GLU A 96 13.52 -4.07 1.51
C GLU A 96 13.54 -5.11 0.39
N ILE A 97 13.86 -4.63 -0.81
CA ILE A 97 14.00 -5.44 -2.02
C ILE A 97 15.30 -4.93 -2.64
N LYS A 98 16.40 -5.57 -2.25
CA LYS A 98 17.76 -5.32 -2.77
C LYS A 98 18.21 -6.60 -3.44
N ASP A 99 19.10 -7.36 -2.81
CA ASP A 99 19.51 -8.70 -3.26
C ASP A 99 18.48 -9.76 -2.83
N GLU A 100 17.94 -9.61 -1.62
CA GLU A 100 16.88 -10.46 -1.08
C GLU A 100 15.64 -9.64 -0.69
N VAL A 101 14.46 -10.28 -0.80
CA VAL A 101 13.19 -9.70 -0.33
C VAL A 101 13.04 -9.98 1.16
N THR A 102 13.22 -8.96 1.99
CA THR A 102 13.19 -9.08 3.45
C THR A 102 12.40 -7.97 4.12
N LEU A 103 11.89 -8.26 5.32
CA LEU A 103 11.30 -7.25 6.19
C LEU A 103 12.38 -6.74 7.14
N ALA A 104 12.66 -5.44 7.10
CA ALA A 104 13.64 -4.77 7.96
C ALA A 104 12.96 -3.77 8.90
N PRO A 105 12.11 -4.21 9.84
CA PRO A 105 11.49 -3.30 10.80
C PRO A 105 12.56 -2.73 11.74
N SER A 106 12.54 -1.40 11.92
CA SER A 106 13.47 -0.70 12.81
C SER A 106 12.76 -0.26 14.09
N ALA A 107 13.14 -0.87 15.21
CA ALA A 107 12.65 -0.48 16.53
C ALA A 107 13.05 0.96 16.90
N LYS A 108 14.18 1.44 16.36
CA LYS A 108 14.63 2.83 16.56
C LYS A 108 13.67 3.80 15.87
N LEU A 109 13.30 3.54 14.63
CA LEU A 109 12.35 4.39 13.89
C LEU A 109 10.97 4.39 14.53
N GLU A 110 10.50 3.26 15.05
CA GLU A 110 9.25 3.18 15.83
C GLU A 110 9.33 4.06 17.09
N ALA A 111 10.42 3.98 17.85
CA ALA A 111 10.63 4.78 19.06
C ALA A 111 10.71 6.28 18.76
N PHE A 112 11.46 6.68 17.72
CA PHE A 112 11.51 8.06 17.27
C PHE A 112 10.15 8.56 16.80
N GLY A 113 9.39 7.73 16.06
CA GLY A 113 8.03 8.06 15.64
C GLY A 113 7.13 8.38 16.82
N TRP A 114 7.13 7.53 17.86
CA TRP A 114 6.39 7.79 19.10
C TRP A 114 6.83 9.06 19.81
N LEU A 115 8.14 9.29 19.91
CA LEU A 115 8.69 10.49 20.54
C LEU A 115 8.21 11.77 19.83
N TYR A 116 8.28 11.80 18.49
CA TYR A 116 7.78 12.93 17.70
C TYR A 116 6.28 13.13 17.85
N THR A 117 5.49 12.05 17.84
CA THR A 117 4.03 12.14 18.04
C THR A 117 3.69 12.74 19.40
N ILE A 118 4.36 12.29 20.47
CA ILE A 118 4.14 12.82 21.83
C ILE A 118 4.53 14.29 21.90
N LEU A 119 5.68 14.67 21.33
CA LEU A 119 6.14 16.05 21.30
C LEU A 119 5.15 16.96 20.56
N LEU A 120 4.70 16.56 19.37
CA LEU A 120 3.74 17.33 18.56
C LEU A 120 2.36 17.41 19.23
N ALA A 121 1.90 16.34 19.86
CA ALA A 121 0.67 16.35 20.64
C ALA A 121 0.76 17.32 21.83
N LEU A 122 1.90 17.35 22.52
CA LEU A 122 2.15 18.28 23.61
C LEU A 122 2.16 19.73 23.12
N VAL A 123 2.81 20.01 21.98
CA VAL A 123 2.76 21.34 21.34
C VAL A 123 1.32 21.72 20.97
N ALA A 124 0.53 20.79 20.42
CA ALA A 124 -0.87 21.03 20.10
C ALA A 124 -1.68 21.40 21.36
N VAL A 125 -1.48 20.68 22.48
CA VAL A 125 -2.14 20.97 23.75
C VAL A 125 -1.73 22.36 24.29
N ILE A 126 -0.45 22.73 24.21
CA ILE A 126 0.02 24.06 24.62
C ILE A 126 -0.66 25.14 23.77
N VAL A 127 -0.64 25.00 22.44
CA VAL A 127 -1.22 25.98 21.51
C VAL A 127 -2.72 26.16 21.75
N LEU A 128 -3.44 25.07 22.03
CA LEU A 128 -4.87 25.10 22.34
C LEU A 128 -5.18 25.57 23.77
N GLY A 129 -4.23 25.41 24.70
CA GLY A 129 -4.38 25.75 26.12
C GLY A 129 -4.04 27.20 26.46
N ILE A 130 -3.33 27.93 25.59
CA ILE A 130 -3.03 29.35 25.78
C ILE A 130 -4.34 30.14 25.67
N GLN A 131 -4.85 30.60 26.82
CA GLN A 131 -5.99 31.50 26.86
C GLN A 131 -5.56 32.88 26.32
N PRO A 132 -6.27 33.43 25.34
CA PRO A 132 -5.96 34.77 24.87
C PRO A 132 -6.31 35.79 25.96
N ASP A 133 -5.34 36.62 26.36
CA ASP A 133 -5.50 37.71 27.35
C ASP A 133 -6.54 38.77 26.93
N HIS A 134 -6.99 38.74 25.67
CA HIS A 134 -8.05 39.59 25.16
C HIS A 134 -9.25 38.76 24.71
N PRO A 135 -10.40 38.84 25.41
CA PRO A 135 -11.63 38.24 24.94
C PRO A 135 -12.09 39.06 23.73
N ARG A 136 -12.21 38.42 22.55
CA ARG A 136 -12.85 38.91 21.30
C ARG A 136 -11.94 39.27 20.11
N SER A 137 -10.89 38.51 19.83
CA SER A 137 -10.50 38.33 18.42
C SER A 137 -10.81 36.91 17.98
N LEU A 138 -11.98 36.71 17.38
CA LEU A 138 -12.38 35.44 16.77
C LEU A 138 -11.29 34.92 15.82
N GLY A 139 -10.57 35.83 15.15
CA GLY A 139 -9.40 35.50 14.33
C GLY A 139 -8.27 34.79 15.08
N LEU A 140 -7.94 35.21 16.29
CA LEU A 140 -6.86 34.59 17.08
C LEU A 140 -7.28 33.20 17.58
N ALA A 141 -8.53 33.04 18.02
CA ALA A 141 -9.09 31.75 18.41
C ALA A 141 -9.11 30.75 17.22
N MET A 142 -9.51 31.22 16.04
CA MET A 142 -9.47 30.40 14.82
C MET A 142 -8.04 30.03 14.43
N ALA A 143 -7.08 30.96 14.55
CA ALA A 143 -5.68 30.68 14.29
C ALA A 143 -5.11 29.61 15.25
N GLN A 144 -5.45 29.69 16.55
CA GLN A 144 -5.06 28.68 17.54
C GLN A 144 -5.65 27.30 17.24
N LEU A 145 -6.93 27.23 16.84
CA LEU A 145 -7.56 25.97 16.46
C LEU A 145 -6.90 25.36 15.21
N VAL A 146 -6.66 26.16 14.17
CA VAL A 146 -5.99 25.70 12.95
C VAL A 146 -4.57 25.21 13.27
N ALA A 147 -3.82 25.96 14.07
CA ALA A 147 -2.48 25.58 14.49
C ALA A 147 -2.51 24.27 15.29
N GLY A 148 -3.36 24.16 16.31
CA GLY A 148 -3.49 22.94 17.13
C GLY A 148 -3.88 21.72 16.30
N LEU A 149 -4.87 21.84 15.41
CA LEU A 149 -5.28 20.77 14.51
C LEU A 149 -4.17 20.38 13.53
N SER A 150 -3.39 21.34 13.02
CA SER A 150 -2.27 21.06 12.14
C SER A 150 -1.19 20.23 12.84
N TYR A 151 -0.85 20.53 14.09
CA TYR A 151 0.11 19.74 14.87
C TYR A 151 -0.41 18.32 15.14
N LEU A 152 -1.70 18.15 15.46
CA LEU A 152 -2.31 16.84 15.61
C LEU A 152 -2.32 16.04 14.29
N ALA A 153 -2.57 16.71 13.16
CA ALA A 153 -2.53 16.07 11.85
C ALA A 153 -1.11 15.58 11.51
N ILE A 154 -0.08 16.40 11.78
CA ILE A 154 1.32 16.00 11.60
C ILE A 154 1.69 14.85 12.54
N ALA A 155 1.24 14.89 13.81
CA ALA A 155 1.46 13.79 14.75
C ALA A 155 0.83 12.48 14.27
N GLY A 156 -0.40 12.55 13.74
CA GLY A 156 -1.07 11.42 13.10
C GLY A 156 -0.29 10.89 11.89
N LEU A 157 0.24 11.78 11.05
CA LEU A 157 1.07 11.41 9.91
C LEU A 157 2.38 10.73 10.34
N CYS A 158 3.03 11.20 11.41
CA CYS A 158 4.23 10.56 11.99
C CYS A 158 3.91 9.13 12.46
N CYS A 159 2.79 8.93 13.16
CA CYS A 159 2.32 7.60 13.53
C CYS A 159 2.10 6.71 12.31
N TYR A 160 1.43 7.23 11.30
CA TYR A 160 1.13 6.51 10.07
C TYR A 160 2.37 6.19 9.23
N THR A 161 3.43 6.98 9.29
CA THR A 161 4.62 6.77 8.45
C THR A 161 5.73 6.00 9.14
N PHE A 162 5.89 6.16 10.45
CA PHE A 162 7.01 5.56 11.20
C PHE A 162 6.57 4.47 12.17
N VAL A 163 5.46 4.63 12.88
CA VAL A 163 5.08 3.71 13.97
C VAL A 163 4.36 2.47 13.42
N ILE A 164 3.26 2.68 12.72
CA ILE A 164 2.40 1.61 12.20
C ILE A 164 3.17 0.61 11.31
N PRO A 165 3.94 1.05 10.29
CA PRO A 165 4.56 0.09 9.37
C PRO A 165 5.66 -0.73 10.05
N ASN A 166 6.47 -0.13 10.93
CA ASN A 166 7.49 -0.85 11.68
C ASN A 166 6.89 -1.86 12.66
N ARG A 167 5.76 -1.51 13.30
CA ARG A 167 5.03 -2.44 14.18
C ARG A 167 4.47 -3.63 13.40
N ILE A 168 3.85 -3.39 12.24
CA ILE A 168 3.32 -4.45 11.37
C ILE A 168 4.46 -5.34 10.87
N GLY A 169 5.54 -4.75 10.36
CA GLY A 169 6.72 -5.47 9.88
C GLY A 169 7.33 -6.35 10.97
N ARG A 170 7.42 -5.86 12.21
CA ARG A 170 7.93 -6.63 13.36
C ARG A 170 7.03 -7.82 13.70
N THR A 171 5.71 -7.64 13.69
CA THR A 171 4.76 -8.74 13.94
C THR A 171 4.85 -9.79 12.85
N ALA A 172 4.88 -9.37 11.58
CA ALA A 172 5.07 -10.25 10.42
C ALA A 172 6.38 -11.05 10.53
N LEU A 173 7.49 -10.38 10.87
CA LEU A 173 8.78 -11.02 11.05
C LEU A 173 8.78 -12.04 12.19
N LYS A 174 8.10 -11.76 13.31
CA LYS A 174 7.92 -12.74 14.40
C LYS A 174 7.18 -13.99 13.93
N HIS A 175 6.14 -13.84 13.11
CA HIS A 175 5.41 -14.98 12.54
C HIS A 175 6.29 -15.82 11.61
N LEU A 176 7.11 -15.17 10.77
CA LEU A 176 8.05 -15.85 9.89
C LEU A 176 9.11 -16.64 10.68
N LEU A 177 9.66 -16.05 11.74
CA LEU A 177 10.63 -16.72 12.61
C LEU A 177 10.01 -17.88 13.38
N ALA A 178 8.78 -17.72 13.89
CA ALA A 178 8.07 -18.78 14.59
C ALA A 178 7.76 -19.98 13.66
N GLN A 179 7.39 -19.72 12.41
CA GLN A 179 7.22 -20.79 11.41
C GLN A 179 8.54 -21.50 11.13
N LYS A 180 9.65 -20.77 11.00
CA LYS A 180 10.97 -21.36 10.75
C LYS A 180 11.46 -22.22 11.93
N ALA A 181 11.09 -21.89 13.17
CA ALA A 181 11.48 -22.66 14.35
C ALA A 181 10.67 -23.96 14.54
N ASN A 182 9.52 -24.09 13.87
CA ASN A 182 8.66 -25.27 13.93
C ASN A 182 8.85 -26.23 12.75
N CYS A 183 9.82 -25.96 11.87
CA CYS A 183 10.24 -26.82 10.77
C CYS A 183 11.65 -27.34 11.04
#